data_AF-A0A0C3A9V6-F1
#
_entry.id   AF-A0A0C3A9V6-F1
#
_cell.length_a   1.000
_cell.length_b   1.000
_cell.length_c   1.000
_cell.angle_alpha   90.00
_cell.angle_beta   90.00
_cell.angle_gamma   90.00
#
_symmetry.space_group_name_H-M   'P 1'
#
loop_
_entity.id
_entity.type
_entity.pdbx_description
1 polymer ?
#
loop_
_entity_poly.entity_id
_entity_poly.type
_entity_poly.pdbx_seq_one_letter_code
_entity_poly.pdbx_strand_id
1 'polypeptide(L)'
;MSGSEYGNSTSDEQSDATGQGKPPLRKDEVAIIEEKLEQWMGADATKRKSIFKDIAHSIQSLDANKTLKSHHWVTKKKAIQNWLYTHSWTRKKKQLVNMVVGGMPDGYLKTGTRTK
;
A
#
# COMPACT_ATOMS: atom_id res chain seq x y z
N MET A 1 -4.27 -39.67 -39.32
CA MET A 1 -4.05 -39.90 -37.88
C MET A 1 -2.55 -39.96 -37.66
N SER A 2 -1.94 -38.89 -37.15
CA SER A 2 -0.62 -38.90 -36.55
C SER A 2 -0.64 -37.90 -35.42
N GLY A 3 -0.52 -38.40 -34.20
CA GLY A 3 -0.47 -37.62 -32.99
C GLY A 3 0.88 -36.95 -32.82
N SER A 4 0.86 -35.79 -32.18
CA SER A 4 1.99 -35.29 -31.42
C SER A 4 1.42 -34.64 -30.16
N GLU A 5 1.34 -35.47 -29.12
CA GLU A 5 1.18 -35.05 -27.75
C GLU A 5 2.43 -34.28 -27.34
N TYR A 6 2.29 -32.97 -27.10
CA TYR A 6 3.28 -32.22 -26.32
C TYR A 6 2.63 -31.89 -24.99
N GLY A 7 2.66 -32.88 -24.10
CA GLY A 7 2.53 -32.63 -22.67
C GLY A 7 3.75 -31.82 -22.23
N ASN A 8 3.60 -30.51 -22.12
CA ASN A 8 4.55 -29.72 -21.35
C ASN A 8 4.06 -29.70 -19.91
N SER A 9 4.68 -30.57 -19.11
CA SER A 9 4.47 -30.75 -17.69
C SER A 9 4.37 -29.41 -16.98
N THR A 10 3.21 -29.20 -16.36
CA THR A 10 2.96 -28.28 -15.26
C THR A 10 4.07 -28.45 -14.24
N SER A 11 5.02 -27.50 -14.20
CA SER A 11 5.89 -27.35 -13.06
C SER A 11 5.02 -26.89 -11.88
N ASP A 12 4.95 -27.80 -10.92
CA ASP A 12 4.49 -27.66 -9.56
C ASP A 12 4.53 -26.24 -8.98
N GLU A 13 3.39 -25.91 -8.41
CA GLU A 13 3.11 -24.95 -7.36
C GLU A 13 4.32 -24.37 -6.62
N GLN A 14 4.55 -23.07 -6.83
CA GLN A 14 4.95 -22.20 -5.73
C GLN A 14 3.75 -21.30 -5.38
N SER A 15 2.78 -21.92 -4.71
CA SER A 15 1.66 -21.28 -4.04
C SER A 15 2.17 -20.64 -2.75
N ASP A 16 2.57 -19.36 -2.80
CA ASP A 16 2.43 -18.49 -1.63
C ASP A 16 1.84 -17.14 -2.06
N ALA A 17 0.60 -16.95 -1.62
CA ALA A 17 -0.25 -15.84 -1.96
C ALA A 17 0.25 -14.55 -1.28
N THR A 18 0.78 -13.59 -2.05
CA THR A 18 0.42 -12.16 -1.99
C THR A 18 1.03 -11.42 -3.19
N GLY A 19 0.27 -11.27 -4.28
CA GLY A 19 0.37 -10.13 -5.22
C GLY A 19 1.71 -9.88 -5.92
N GLN A 20 1.97 -10.66 -6.96
CA GLN A 20 2.74 -10.38 -8.19
C GLN A 20 3.49 -9.01 -8.29
N GLY A 21 4.82 -9.08 -8.40
CA GLY A 21 5.61 -8.18 -9.26
C GLY A 21 6.18 -6.88 -8.67
N LYS A 22 6.74 -6.88 -7.46
CA LYS A 22 7.51 -5.72 -6.93
C LYS A 22 9.01 -6.01 -6.87
N PRO A 23 9.90 -5.09 -7.27
CA PRO A 23 11.21 -5.04 -6.63
C PRO A 23 10.92 -4.76 -5.15
N PRO A 24 11.37 -5.60 -4.21
CA PRO A 24 10.99 -5.48 -2.82
C PRO A 24 11.48 -4.12 -2.33
N LEU A 25 10.54 -3.26 -1.92
CA LEU A 25 10.89 -2.08 -1.14
C LEU A 25 11.68 -2.59 0.06
N ARG A 26 12.89 -2.07 0.25
CA ARG A 26 13.72 -2.45 1.38
C ARG A 26 13.08 -2.01 2.68
N LYS A 27 13.43 -2.64 3.79
CA LYS A 27 12.89 -2.30 5.12
C LYS A 27 13.10 -0.81 5.44
N ASP A 28 14.28 -0.28 5.12
CA ASP A 28 14.61 1.14 5.33
C ASP A 28 13.72 2.07 4.49
N GLU A 29 13.37 1.66 3.27
CA GLU A 29 12.46 2.41 2.40
C GLU A 29 11.03 2.35 2.94
N VAL A 30 10.58 1.17 3.38
CA VAL A 30 9.25 0.99 3.97
C VAL A 30 9.08 1.82 5.22
N ALA A 31 10.10 1.91 6.10
CA ALA A 31 10.05 2.74 7.29
C ALA A 31 9.77 4.22 6.98
N ILE A 32 10.40 4.76 5.93
CA ILE A 32 10.16 6.13 5.46
C ILE A 32 8.73 6.29 4.93
N ILE A 33 8.23 5.31 4.18
CA ILE A 33 6.87 5.35 3.63
C ILE A 33 5.83 5.26 4.76
N GLU A 34 6.08 4.43 5.79
CA GLU A 34 5.23 4.28 6.97
C GLU A 34 5.15 5.56 7.80
N GLU A 35 6.28 6.22 8.05
CA GLU A 35 6.34 7.50 8.78
C GLU A 35 5.43 8.57 8.13
N LYS A 36 5.41 8.61 6.79
CA LYS A 36 4.61 9.56 6.02
C LYS A 36 3.22 9.04 5.64
N LEU A 37 2.87 7.80 5.99
CA LEU A 37 1.58 7.19 5.63
C LEU A 37 0.41 7.92 6.29
N GLU A 38 0.53 8.30 7.56
CA GLU A 38 -0.53 9.03 8.26
C GLU A 38 -0.81 10.40 7.61
N GLN A 39 0.26 11.12 7.28
CA GLN A 39 0.18 12.39 6.56
C GLN A 39 -0.46 12.20 5.17
N TRP A 40 -0.10 11.12 4.46
CA TRP A 40 -0.69 10.77 3.17
C TRP A 40 -2.20 10.52 3.25
N MET A 41 -2.64 9.80 4.29
CA MET A 41 -4.05 9.44 4.48
C MET A 41 -4.92 10.66 4.77
N GLY A 42 -4.43 11.60 5.58
CA GLY A 42 -5.11 12.85 5.94
C GLY A 42 -4.99 13.96 4.88
N ALA A 43 -4.08 13.80 3.92
CA ALA A 43 -3.85 14.78 2.87
C ALA A 43 -4.91 14.72 1.74
N ASP A 44 -5.14 15.89 1.14
CA ASP A 44 -5.90 16.06 -0.10
C ASP A 44 -5.06 15.69 -1.34
N ALA A 45 -5.66 15.70 -2.53
CA ALA A 45 -4.97 15.28 -3.76
C ALA A 45 -3.71 16.12 -4.05
N THR A 46 -3.73 17.41 -3.71
CA THR A 46 -2.61 18.33 -3.91
C THR A 46 -1.48 18.04 -2.93
N LYS A 47 -1.76 17.91 -1.63
CA LYS A 47 -0.75 17.59 -0.61
C LYS A 47 -0.20 16.19 -0.78
N ARG A 48 -1.02 15.22 -1.22
CA ARG A 48 -0.54 13.87 -1.58
C ARG A 48 0.56 13.95 -2.64
N LYS A 49 0.42 14.73 -3.70
CA LYS A 49 1.51 14.89 -4.68
C LYS A 49 2.81 15.40 -4.06
N SER A 50 2.73 16.32 -3.09
CA SER A 50 3.91 16.81 -2.36
C SER A 50 4.52 15.71 -1.51
N ILE A 51 3.72 15.06 -0.66
CA ILE A 51 4.15 13.98 0.24
C ILE A 51 4.79 12.83 -0.56
N PHE A 52 4.24 12.48 -1.74
CA PHE A 52 4.86 11.46 -2.60
C PHE A 52 6.26 11.87 -3.06
N LYS A 53 6.44 13.14 -3.46
CA LYS A 53 7.73 13.66 -3.88
C LYS A 53 8.73 13.66 -2.73
N ASP A 54 8.30 14.06 -1.54
CA ASP A 54 9.13 14.03 -0.33
C ASP A 54 9.58 12.61 -0.01
N ILE A 55 8.65 11.64 0.05
CA ILE A 55 8.97 10.22 0.25
C ILE A 55 9.94 9.71 -0.82
N ALA A 56 9.66 9.99 -2.10
CA ALA A 56 10.52 9.57 -3.19
C ALA A 56 11.92 10.19 -3.09
N HIS A 57 12.02 11.46 -2.69
CA HIS A 57 13.30 12.13 -2.51
C HIS A 57 14.10 11.52 -1.35
N SER A 58 13.45 11.27 -0.19
CA SER A 58 14.07 10.61 0.95
C SER A 58 14.56 9.20 0.60
N ILE A 59 13.78 8.42 -0.14
CA ILE A 59 14.20 7.09 -0.62
C ILE A 59 15.36 7.20 -1.62
N GLN A 60 15.31 8.18 -2.53
CA GLN A 60 16.38 8.39 -3.51
C GLN A 60 17.70 8.81 -2.85
N SER A 61 17.65 9.53 -1.73
CA SER A 61 18.84 9.95 -0.97
C SER A 61 19.54 8.81 -0.22
N LEU A 62 18.91 7.65 -0.07
CA LEU A 62 19.54 6.48 0.55
C LEU A 62 20.72 5.99 -0.31
N ASP A 63 21.83 5.64 0.33
CA ASP A 63 23.03 5.12 -0.36
C ASP A 63 22.72 3.92 -1.27
N ALA A 64 21.78 3.07 -0.86
CA ALA A 64 21.30 1.94 -1.64
C ALA A 64 20.67 2.33 -3.00
N ASN A 65 20.22 3.58 -3.16
CA ASN A 65 19.51 4.08 -4.33
C ASN A 65 20.31 5.12 -5.12
N LYS A 66 21.43 5.63 -4.60
CA LYS A 66 22.29 6.61 -5.30
C LYS A 66 22.81 6.10 -6.63
N THR A 67 23.06 4.80 -6.74
CA THR A 67 23.57 4.14 -7.97
C THR A 67 22.45 3.57 -8.85
N LEU A 68 21.19 3.78 -8.48
CA LEU A 68 20.05 3.18 -9.18
C LEU A 68 19.83 3.84 -10.55
N LYS A 69 19.80 3.02 -11.61
CA LYS A 69 19.51 3.51 -12.96
C LYS A 69 18.10 4.09 -13.06
N SER A 70 17.92 5.09 -13.93
CA SER A 70 16.65 5.82 -14.12
C SER A 70 15.44 4.91 -14.35
N HIS A 71 15.54 3.87 -15.19
CA HIS A 71 14.42 2.96 -15.45
C HIS A 71 14.02 2.13 -14.22
N HIS A 72 14.99 1.69 -13.40
CA HIS A 72 14.71 1.03 -12.13
C HIS A 72 14.06 1.99 -11.13
N TRP A 73 14.44 3.27 -11.17
CA TRP A 73 13.83 4.31 -10.34
C TRP A 73 12.36 4.54 -10.68
N VAL A 74 11.99 4.52 -11.97
CA VAL A 74 10.58 4.61 -12.39
C VAL A 74 9.76 3.43 -11.84
N THR A 75 10.29 2.20 -11.94
CA THR A 75 9.65 1.01 -11.36
C THR A 75 9.51 1.13 -9.84
N LYS A 76 10.54 1.66 -9.16
CA LYS A 76 10.52 1.86 -7.71
C LYS A 76 9.50 2.91 -7.27
N LYS A 77 9.40 4.04 -7.98
CA LYS A 77 8.34 5.05 -7.76
C LYS A 77 6.94 4.44 -7.85
N LYS A 78 6.70 3.58 -8.85
CA LYS A 78 5.42 2.88 -9.01
C LYS A 78 5.16 1.90 -7.86
N ALA A 79 6.19 1.24 -7.34
CA ALA A 79 6.09 0.37 -6.17
C ALA A 79 5.74 1.16 -4.89
N ILE A 80 6.36 2.32 -4.66
CA ILE A 80 6.05 3.24 -3.54
C ILE A 80 4.60 3.69 -3.63
N GLN A 81 4.17 4.16 -4.81
CA GLN A 81 2.80 4.60 -5.03
C GLN A 81 1.81 3.48 -4.74
N ASN A 82 2.01 2.30 -5.32
CA ASN A 82 1.13 1.16 -5.08
C ASN A 82 1.08 0.78 -3.60
N TRP A 83 2.23 0.80 -2.90
CA TRP A 83 2.29 0.53 -1.46
C TRP A 83 1.42 1.51 -0.65
N LEU A 84 1.54 2.82 -0.90
CA LEU A 84 0.74 3.86 -0.24
C LEU A 84 -0.77 3.66 -0.45
N TYR A 85 -1.19 3.36 -1.67
CA TYR A 85 -2.61 3.12 -1.97
C TYR A 85 -3.13 1.86 -1.30
N THR A 86 -2.41 0.73 -1.40
CA THR A 86 -2.83 -0.54 -0.79
C THR A 86 -2.89 -0.44 0.74
N HIS A 87 -1.88 0.16 1.38
CA HIS A 87 -1.84 0.28 2.83
C HIS A 87 -2.86 1.30 3.36
N SER A 88 -3.06 2.42 2.67
CA SER A 88 -4.11 3.39 3.03
C SER A 88 -5.49 2.74 2.95
N TRP A 89 -5.76 1.99 1.89
CA TRP A 89 -7.04 1.29 1.73
C TRP A 89 -7.26 0.22 2.80
N THR A 90 -6.23 -0.58 3.09
CA THR A 90 -6.29 -1.64 4.11
C THR A 90 -6.54 -1.08 5.51
N ARG A 91 -5.89 0.04 5.87
CA ARG A 91 -6.12 0.75 7.15
C ARG A 91 -7.55 1.28 7.24
N LYS A 92 -8.10 1.87 6.18
CA LYS A 92 -9.50 2.32 6.13
C LYS A 92 -10.50 1.18 6.24
N LYS A 93 -10.25 0.05 5.55
CA LYS A 93 -11.11 -1.14 5.64
C LYS A 93 -11.09 -1.73 7.06
N LYS A 94 -9.94 -1.80 7.72
CA LYS A 94 -9.85 -2.25 9.12
C LYS A 94 -10.61 -1.32 10.06
N GLN A 95 -10.53 0.00 9.90
CA GLN A 95 -11.31 0.93 10.71
C GLN A 95 -12.82 0.75 10.50
N LEU A 96 -13.27 0.58 9.25
CA LEU A 96 -14.69 0.38 8.94
C LEU A 96 -15.20 -0.98 9.47
N VAL A 97 -14.43 -2.07 9.32
CA VAL A 97 -14.79 -3.37 9.88
C VAL A 97 -14.80 -3.33 11.41
N ASN A 98 -13.86 -2.62 12.04
CA ASN A 98 -13.87 -2.44 13.50
C ASN A 98 -15.10 -1.65 13.97
N MET A 99 -15.56 -0.65 13.20
CA MET A 99 -16.80 0.09 13.48
C MET A 99 -18.06 -0.78 13.29
N VAL A 100 -18.06 -1.71 12.33
CA VAL A 100 -19.21 -2.57 12.01
C VAL A 100 -19.29 -3.80 12.93
N VAL A 101 -18.16 -4.35 13.38
CA VAL A 101 -18.08 -5.61 14.13
C VAL A 101 -17.79 -5.40 15.63
N GLY A 102 -17.22 -4.25 16.03
CA GLY A 102 -16.63 -4.04 17.36
C GLY A 102 -17.37 -3.13 18.34
N GLY A 103 -18.60 -2.69 18.05
CA GLY A 103 -19.40 -1.88 18.99
C GLY A 103 -19.15 -0.38 18.88
N MET A 104 -20.25 0.37 18.96
CA MET A 104 -20.25 1.83 19.06
C MET A 104 -19.41 2.27 20.27
N PRO A 105 -18.47 3.22 20.14
CA PRO A 105 -17.91 3.87 21.31
C PRO A 105 -19.04 4.67 22.00
N ASP A 106 -19.21 4.43 23.30
CA ASP A 106 -20.21 4.95 24.26
C ASP A 106 -20.30 6.49 24.43
N GLY A 107 -19.95 7.28 23.40
CA GLY A 107 -19.76 8.72 23.51
C GLY A 107 -20.79 9.60 22.78
N TYR A 108 -21.67 9.05 21.94
CA TYR A 108 -22.68 9.86 21.25
C TYR A 108 -24.02 9.83 22.00
N LEU A 109 -24.10 10.61 23.08
CA LEU A 109 -25.35 10.98 23.72
C LEU A 109 -26.24 11.74 22.72
N LYS A 110 -27.29 11.05 22.28
CA LYS A 110 -28.40 11.59 21.51
C LYS A 110 -29.22 12.50 22.43
N THR A 111 -28.99 13.81 22.39
CA THR A 111 -29.91 14.78 23.03
C THR A 111 -31.23 14.73 22.28
N GLY A 112 -32.24 14.12 22.90
CA GLY A 112 -33.59 14.16 22.40
C GLY A 112 -34.56 13.52 23.36
N THR A 113 -35.17 14.32 24.24
CA THR A 113 -36.54 14.06 24.69
C THR A 113 -37.32 15.37 24.81
N ARG A 114 -38.20 15.48 23.81
CA ARG A 114 -39.39 16.31 23.64
C ARG A 114 -40.20 16.47 24.93
N THR A 115 -40.53 17.72 25.25
CA THR A 115 -41.44 18.12 26.33
C THR A 115 -42.88 17.66 26.10
N LYS A 116 -43.52 17.48 27.26
CA LYS A 116 -44.83 16.91 27.63
C LYS A 116 -46.03 17.40 26.82
#